data_AF-A0A3D5DU73-F1
#
_entry.id   AF-A0A3D5DU73-F1
#
_cell.length_a   1.000
_cell.length_b   1.000
_cell.length_c   1.000
_cell.angle_alpha   90.00
_cell.angle_beta   90.00
_cell.angle_gamma   90.00
#
_symmetry.space_group_name_H-M   'P 1'
#
loop_
_entity.id
_entity.type
_entity.pdbx_description
1 polymer ?
#
loop_
_entity_poly.entity_id
_entity_poly.type
_entity_poly.pdbx_seq_one_letter_code
_entity_poly.pdbx_strand_id
1 'polypeptide(L)'
;MKAACGRKPRWSPLCRPLTVPPRRPRPPARHRLPAGEFDRWALVTHTQGVDTWALQWLDPPAGPAIVLLDQTRLPAEESYLMCRDVAELDDAIRRLVVRGAPLLGLAGAFGVALAAYRGEDVAEAAAVLSRARPTAVNLGWGAGRALAAYRAAVRAGPDQNQDAERPGARAALAEAWSIAEQDAAASAAIAAHGLDLVPARARILTHCNTGALVSAGEGTAFAIILAAHRAGRLARLWVDETRPLLQGARLTAFEAGRAGLPYAVLADGAAASLMAAGEVDLVLTGADRVAADGSVANKVGTYGLAVLARHHGVPFVVAAPMSTIDLAAAEGGAIVVEHRDAAEVTSFAGLAVAPAGSAAYNPAFDVTPAALITALVTERGVARPVNAGTLHRLDVCQPARAAAPADVCLER
;
A
#
# COMPACT_ATOMS: atom_id res chain seq x y z
N MET A 1 53.11 -43.85 43.56
CA MET A 1 52.22 -43.95 44.75
C MET A 1 51.08 -42.94 44.61
N LYS A 2 49.85 -43.46 44.64
CA LYS A 2 48.54 -42.89 45.07
C LYS A 2 48.09 -41.48 44.63
N ALA A 3 47.07 -41.53 43.76
CA ALA A 3 45.83 -40.76 43.66
C ALA A 3 45.51 -39.63 44.67
N ALA A 4 44.91 -38.55 44.13
CA ALA A 4 43.75 -37.89 44.73
C ALA A 4 42.85 -37.28 43.63
N CYS A 5 41.60 -37.73 43.61
CA CYS A 5 40.52 -37.36 42.71
C CYS A 5 39.70 -36.22 43.36
N GLY A 6 39.30 -35.20 42.60
CA GLY A 6 38.60 -34.02 43.14
C GLY A 6 37.57 -33.41 42.18
N ARG A 7 36.36 -33.97 42.23
CA ARG A 7 35.01 -33.38 41.97
C ARG A 7 34.73 -32.65 40.63
N LYS A 8 33.96 -33.32 39.78
CA LYS A 8 33.08 -32.72 38.75
C LYS A 8 31.76 -32.24 39.39
N PRO A 9 31.19 -31.09 38.99
CA PRO A 9 29.84 -30.71 39.42
C PRO A 9 28.78 -31.57 38.68
N ARG A 10 27.84 -32.11 39.46
CA ARG A 10 26.67 -32.86 38.99
C ARG A 10 25.65 -31.89 38.38
N TRP A 11 25.30 -32.09 37.11
CA TRP A 11 24.10 -31.51 36.51
C TRP A 11 22.89 -32.39 36.87
N SER A 12 21.92 -31.81 37.58
CA SER A 12 20.62 -32.44 37.84
C SER A 12 19.67 -32.17 36.67
N PRO A 13 19.01 -33.18 36.08
CA PRO A 13 18.00 -32.94 35.05
C PRO A 13 16.67 -32.60 35.72
N LEU A 14 16.31 -31.31 35.75
CA LEU A 14 14.93 -30.89 36.02
C LEU A 14 14.11 -30.97 34.73
N CYS A 15 13.76 -32.20 34.31
CA CYS A 15 12.66 -32.39 33.36
C CYS A 15 11.34 -32.31 34.14
N ARG A 16 10.65 -31.17 34.04
CA ARG A 16 9.19 -31.12 34.24
C ARG A 16 8.54 -31.19 32.85
N PRO A 17 7.56 -32.08 32.62
CA PRO A 17 6.82 -32.09 31.36
C PRO A 17 6.04 -30.77 31.21
N LEU A 18 6.22 -30.11 30.05
CA LEU A 18 5.43 -28.94 29.67
C LEU A 18 3.97 -29.38 29.47
N THR A 19 3.10 -29.02 30.42
CA THR A 19 1.65 -29.14 30.26
C THR A 19 1.17 -28.08 29.26
N VAL A 20 0.67 -28.53 28.10
CA VAL A 20 0.03 -27.69 27.08
C VAL A 20 -1.27 -27.13 27.65
N PRO A 21 -1.49 -25.80 27.70
CA PRO A 21 -2.76 -25.25 28.13
C PRO A 21 -3.87 -25.57 27.10
N PRO A 22 -5.13 -25.78 27.54
CA PRO A 22 -6.22 -26.12 26.63
C PRO A 22 -6.50 -24.98 25.64
N ARG A 23 -6.77 -25.37 24.38
CA ARG A 23 -7.10 -24.45 23.29
C ARG A 23 -8.31 -23.59 23.65
N ARG A 24 -8.19 -22.27 23.53
CA ARG A 24 -9.33 -21.35 23.56
C ARG A 24 -10.30 -21.67 22.42
N PRO A 25 -11.62 -21.53 22.62
CA PRO A 25 -12.60 -21.83 21.58
C PRO A 25 -12.43 -20.87 20.39
N ARG A 26 -12.60 -21.41 19.17
CA ARG A 26 -12.60 -20.63 17.93
C ARG A 26 -13.70 -19.57 17.97
N PRO A 27 -13.46 -18.33 17.50
CA PRO A 27 -14.54 -17.38 17.27
C PRO A 27 -15.53 -17.95 16.24
N PRO A 28 -16.81 -17.54 16.27
CA PRO A 28 -17.82 -18.05 15.35
C PRO A 28 -17.42 -17.83 13.90
N ALA A 29 -17.76 -18.78 13.04
CA ALA A 29 -17.42 -18.78 11.63
C ALA A 29 -17.96 -17.51 10.95
N ARG A 30 -17.06 -16.62 10.53
CA ARG A 30 -17.39 -15.55 9.59
C ARG A 30 -17.73 -16.22 8.26
N HIS A 31 -18.88 -15.87 7.69
CA HIS A 31 -19.36 -16.42 6.42
C HIS A 31 -18.27 -16.33 5.35
N ARG A 32 -17.69 -17.48 4.99
CA ARG A 32 -16.89 -17.63 3.77
C ARG A 32 -17.87 -17.69 2.60
N LEU A 33 -17.71 -16.82 1.63
CA LEU A 33 -18.43 -16.96 0.36
C LEU A 33 -17.82 -18.12 -0.45
N PRO A 34 -18.63 -18.91 -1.18
CA PRO A 34 -18.12 -19.96 -2.05
C PRO A 34 -17.28 -19.35 -3.17
N ALA A 35 -16.15 -19.97 -3.49
CA ALA A 35 -15.39 -19.65 -4.70
C ALA A 35 -16.16 -20.20 -5.90
N GLY A 36 -16.61 -19.36 -6.84
CA GLY A 36 -17.07 -19.88 -8.14
C GLY A 36 -18.02 -19.08 -9.02
N GLU A 37 -18.57 -17.92 -8.64
CA GLU A 37 -19.44 -17.16 -9.55
C GLU A 37 -19.22 -15.65 -9.41
N PHE A 38 -18.21 -15.13 -10.12
CA PHE A 38 -17.99 -13.69 -10.27
C PHE A 38 -17.64 -13.37 -11.71
N ASP A 39 -18.57 -13.62 -12.63
CA ASP A 39 -18.41 -13.20 -14.02
C ASP A 39 -19.34 -12.01 -14.29
N ARG A 40 -18.74 -10.87 -14.67
CA ARG A 40 -19.33 -9.56 -15.06
C ARG A 40 -19.67 -8.54 -13.95
N TRP A 41 -18.66 -7.92 -13.35
CA TRP A 41 -18.81 -6.68 -12.54
C TRP A 41 -17.60 -5.75 -12.78
N ALA A 42 -17.75 -4.44 -12.61
CA ALA A 42 -16.64 -3.49 -12.74
C ALA A 42 -15.57 -3.80 -11.67
N LEU A 43 -14.43 -4.33 -12.10
CA LEU A 43 -13.34 -4.76 -11.23
C LEU A 43 -12.32 -3.64 -11.07
N VAL A 44 -11.82 -3.46 -9.85
CA VAL A 44 -10.84 -2.41 -9.53
C VAL A 44 -9.40 -2.91 -9.63
N THR A 45 -9.11 -4.00 -10.35
CA THR A 45 -7.72 -4.32 -10.72
C THR A 45 -7.70 -5.21 -11.96
N HIS A 46 -6.83 -4.87 -12.91
CA HIS A 46 -6.43 -5.77 -13.98
C HIS A 46 -4.92 -5.68 -14.16
N THR A 47 -4.21 -6.77 -13.85
CA THR A 47 -3.01 -7.11 -14.63
C THR A 47 -3.48 -7.97 -15.80
N GLN A 48 -2.99 -7.74 -17.01
CA GLN A 48 -3.41 -8.44 -18.25
C GLN A 48 -3.06 -9.95 -18.28
N GLY A 49 -3.13 -10.67 -17.15
CA GLY A 49 -2.87 -12.10 -17.03
C GLY A 49 -3.18 -12.74 -15.67
N VAL A 50 -3.71 -12.01 -14.67
CA VAL A 50 -4.01 -12.58 -13.34
C VAL A 50 -5.28 -11.96 -12.74
N ASP A 51 -6.29 -12.80 -12.45
CA ASP A 51 -7.56 -12.42 -11.80
C ASP A 51 -7.38 -12.24 -10.28
N THR A 52 -6.71 -11.19 -9.83
CA THR A 52 -6.60 -10.91 -8.39
C THR A 52 -6.91 -9.46 -8.11
N TRP A 53 -8.04 -9.23 -7.44
CA TRP A 53 -8.49 -7.92 -7.02
C TRP A 53 -8.42 -7.72 -5.53
N ALA A 54 -7.98 -6.52 -5.14
CA ALA A 54 -7.75 -6.18 -3.76
C ALA A 54 -9.00 -5.57 -3.08
N LEU A 55 -9.86 -4.90 -3.86
CA LEU A 55 -11.10 -4.28 -3.42
C LEU A 55 -12.17 -4.40 -4.52
N GLN A 56 -13.41 -4.71 -4.13
CA GLN A 56 -14.57 -4.73 -5.00
C GLN A 56 -15.79 -4.12 -4.29
N TRP A 57 -16.59 -3.35 -5.02
CA TRP A 57 -17.92 -2.92 -4.58
C TRP A 57 -18.98 -3.93 -5.03
N LEU A 58 -19.92 -4.27 -4.15
CA LEU A 58 -21.08 -5.09 -4.46
C LEU A 58 -22.34 -4.24 -4.47
N ASP A 59 -23.11 -4.36 -5.55
CA ASP A 59 -24.44 -3.77 -5.67
C ASP A 59 -25.54 -4.70 -5.12
N PRO A 60 -26.76 -4.20 -4.85
CA PRO A 60 -27.90 -5.04 -4.51
C PRO A 60 -28.16 -6.14 -5.56
N PRO A 61 -28.65 -7.33 -5.16
CA PRO A 61 -29.08 -7.70 -3.80
C PRO A 61 -27.93 -8.19 -2.89
N ALA A 62 -26.71 -8.36 -3.41
CA ALA A 62 -25.57 -8.85 -2.62
C ALA A 62 -24.94 -7.76 -1.73
N GLY A 63 -25.13 -6.49 -2.10
CA GLY A 63 -24.69 -5.30 -1.36
C GLY A 63 -25.84 -4.33 -1.04
N PRO A 64 -25.53 -3.07 -0.70
CA PRO A 64 -24.22 -2.41 -0.79
C PRO A 64 -23.21 -3.00 0.20
N ALA A 65 -22.04 -3.40 -0.30
CA ALA A 65 -20.94 -3.92 0.51
C ALA A 65 -19.59 -3.71 -0.20
N ILE A 66 -18.50 -3.74 0.58
CA ILE A 66 -17.13 -3.71 0.06
C ILE A 66 -16.49 -5.06 0.34
N VAL A 67 -15.94 -5.70 -0.68
CA VAL A 67 -15.19 -6.94 -0.52
C VAL A 67 -13.69 -6.64 -0.66
N LEU A 68 -12.90 -7.14 0.28
CA LEU A 68 -11.47 -6.94 0.35
C LEU A 68 -10.75 -8.28 0.29
N LEU A 69 -9.68 -8.36 -0.49
CA LEU A 69 -8.74 -9.47 -0.38
C LEU A 69 -8.00 -9.38 0.96
N ASP A 70 -8.04 -10.45 1.76
CA ASP A 70 -7.33 -10.48 3.04
C ASP A 70 -5.83 -10.70 2.85
N GLN A 71 -5.12 -9.59 2.67
CA GLN A 71 -3.67 -9.59 2.49
C GLN A 71 -2.92 -10.10 3.72
N THR A 72 -3.56 -10.21 4.89
CA THR A 72 -2.93 -10.82 6.08
C THR A 72 -2.83 -12.34 6.00
N ARG A 73 -3.47 -12.97 5.00
CA ARG A 73 -3.49 -14.42 4.83
C ARG A 73 -2.68 -14.89 3.62
N LEU A 74 -2.35 -13.98 2.71
CA LEU A 74 -1.38 -14.23 1.65
C LEU A 74 0.03 -14.50 2.22
N PRO A 75 0.82 -15.38 1.58
CA PRO A 75 0.51 -16.11 0.34
C PRO A 75 -0.21 -17.45 0.58
N ALA A 76 -0.45 -17.83 1.85
CA ALA A 76 -0.94 -19.16 2.20
C ALA A 76 -2.40 -19.39 1.82
N GLU A 77 -3.24 -18.36 1.90
CA GLU A 77 -4.66 -18.44 1.54
C GLU A 77 -5.13 -17.14 0.89
N GLU A 78 -5.73 -17.27 -0.29
CA GLU A 78 -6.48 -16.21 -0.95
C GLU A 78 -7.92 -16.25 -0.44
N SER A 79 -8.30 -15.29 0.39
CA SER A 79 -9.64 -15.23 0.98
C SER A 79 -10.13 -13.80 1.02
N TYR A 80 -11.44 -13.64 0.88
CA TYR A 80 -12.08 -12.34 0.79
C TYR A 80 -12.91 -12.05 2.05
N LEU A 81 -12.79 -10.83 2.55
CA LEU A 81 -13.58 -10.28 3.66
C LEU A 81 -14.61 -9.32 3.10
N MET A 82 -15.88 -9.56 3.39
CA MET A 82 -16.96 -8.63 3.05
C MET A 82 -17.24 -7.71 4.23
N CYS A 83 -17.09 -6.41 3.99
CA CYS A 83 -17.43 -5.31 4.89
C CYS A 83 -18.80 -4.75 4.50
N ARG A 84 -19.79 -4.88 5.37
CA ARG A 84 -21.18 -4.45 5.18
C ARG A 84 -21.47 -3.08 5.75
N ASP A 85 -20.57 -2.53 6.56
CA ASP A 85 -20.67 -1.20 7.16
C ASP A 85 -19.27 -0.59 7.36
N VAL A 86 -19.24 0.67 7.80
CA VAL A 86 -18.00 1.43 8.03
C VAL A 86 -17.18 0.87 9.19
N ALA A 87 -17.82 0.29 10.21
CA ALA A 87 -17.13 -0.28 11.36
C ALA A 87 -16.32 -1.53 10.97
N GLU A 88 -16.91 -2.41 10.16
CA GLU A 88 -16.22 -3.58 9.59
C GLU A 88 -15.06 -3.17 8.67
N LEU A 89 -15.21 -2.07 7.91
CA LEU A 89 -14.15 -1.53 7.06
C LEU A 89 -13.01 -0.90 7.87
N ASP A 90 -13.30 -0.09 8.89
CA ASP A 90 -12.29 0.51 9.78
C ASP A 90 -11.48 -0.59 10.50
N ASP A 91 -12.15 -1.62 11.02
CA ASP A 91 -11.48 -2.81 11.60
C ASP A 91 -10.56 -3.50 10.58
N ALA A 92 -11.03 -3.72 9.35
CA ALA A 92 -10.23 -4.32 8.29
C ALA A 92 -8.97 -3.50 7.95
N ILE A 93 -9.09 -2.17 7.88
CA ILE A 93 -7.98 -1.25 7.63
C ILE A 93 -6.96 -1.29 8.79
N ARG A 94 -7.42 -1.24 10.04
CA ARG A 94 -6.55 -1.29 11.23
C ARG A 94 -5.81 -2.61 11.36
N ARG A 95 -6.45 -3.73 11.01
CA ARG A 95 -5.85 -5.07 11.00
C ARG A 95 -4.97 -5.35 9.78
N LEU A 96 -4.85 -4.40 8.84
CA LEU A 96 -4.10 -4.54 7.60
C LEU A 96 -4.62 -5.63 6.64
N VAL A 97 -5.92 -5.93 6.69
CA VAL A 97 -6.59 -6.72 5.64
C VAL A 97 -6.37 -6.07 4.28
N VAL A 98 -6.52 -4.75 4.24
CA VAL A 98 -6.22 -3.87 3.10
C VAL A 98 -5.11 -2.89 3.47
N ARG A 99 -4.16 -2.65 2.57
CA ARG A 99 -3.04 -1.70 2.78
C ARG A 99 -2.56 -1.13 1.45
N GLY A 100 -1.62 -0.19 1.54
CA GLY A 100 -1.05 0.51 0.39
C GLY A 100 -1.74 1.84 0.16
N ALA A 101 -0.94 2.89 -0.04
CA ALA A 101 -1.46 4.26 -0.07
C ALA A 101 -2.58 4.45 -1.10
N PRO A 102 -2.43 4.04 -2.38
CA PRO A 102 -3.52 4.22 -3.35
C PRO A 102 -4.81 3.48 -2.99
N LEU A 103 -4.72 2.17 -2.70
CA LEU A 103 -5.87 1.35 -2.34
C LEU A 103 -6.58 1.81 -1.06
N LEU A 104 -5.85 2.37 -0.09
CA LEU A 104 -6.47 2.98 1.08
C LEU A 104 -7.29 4.23 0.72
N GLY A 105 -6.89 5.00 -0.30
CA GLY A 105 -7.72 6.09 -0.82
C GLY A 105 -9.03 5.60 -1.43
N LEU A 106 -8.98 4.50 -2.18
CA LEU A 106 -10.18 3.84 -2.69
C LEU A 106 -11.07 3.34 -1.55
N ALA A 107 -10.50 2.65 -0.55
CA ALA A 107 -11.24 2.18 0.61
C ALA A 107 -11.94 3.32 1.35
N GLY A 108 -11.28 4.47 1.50
CA GLY A 108 -11.88 5.68 2.07
C GLY A 108 -13.09 6.18 1.27
N ALA A 109 -12.96 6.28 -0.05
CA ALA A 109 -14.03 6.76 -0.93
C ALA A 109 -15.23 5.80 -0.96
N PHE A 110 -14.97 4.49 -1.16
CA PHE A 110 -16.03 3.48 -1.12
C PHE A 110 -16.68 3.36 0.26
N GLY A 111 -15.92 3.54 1.35
CA GLY A 111 -16.47 3.55 2.70
C GLY A 111 -17.47 4.69 2.93
N VAL A 112 -17.20 5.88 2.40
CA VAL A 112 -18.14 7.01 2.43
C VAL A 112 -19.39 6.71 1.58
N ALA A 113 -19.22 6.10 0.41
CA ALA A 113 -20.36 5.66 -0.40
C ALA A 113 -21.21 4.60 0.34
N LEU A 114 -20.58 3.63 1.01
CA LEU A 114 -21.24 2.60 1.82
C LEU A 114 -22.08 3.23 2.94
N ALA A 115 -21.51 4.18 3.69
CA ALA A 115 -22.23 4.91 4.73
C ALA A 115 -23.50 5.59 4.17
N ALA A 116 -23.35 6.30 3.04
CA ALA A 116 -24.44 7.01 2.39
C ALA A 116 -25.54 6.07 1.89
N TYR A 117 -25.17 4.93 1.30
CA TYR A 117 -26.13 3.90 0.89
C TYR A 117 -26.82 3.21 2.06
N ARG A 118 -26.24 3.22 3.25
CA ARG A 118 -26.85 2.64 4.45
C ARG A 118 -27.67 3.63 5.26
N GLY A 119 -27.64 4.92 4.89
CA GLY A 119 -28.29 5.98 5.66
C GLY A 119 -27.57 6.29 6.97
N GLU A 120 -26.28 5.97 7.06
CA GLU A 120 -25.42 6.31 8.20
C GLU A 120 -25.02 7.81 8.16
N ASP A 121 -24.43 8.30 9.25
CA ASP A 121 -23.83 9.64 9.25
C ASP A 121 -22.56 9.66 8.38
N VAL A 122 -22.71 10.18 7.16
CA VAL A 122 -21.65 10.24 6.15
C VAL A 122 -20.47 11.12 6.58
N ALA A 123 -20.73 12.18 7.35
CA ALA A 123 -19.66 13.07 7.82
C ALA A 123 -18.84 12.38 8.91
N GLU A 124 -19.50 11.70 9.85
CA GLU A 124 -18.80 10.92 10.88
C GLU A 124 -18.05 9.72 10.26
N ALA A 125 -18.65 9.01 9.31
CA ALA A 125 -18.01 7.91 8.59
C ALA A 125 -16.69 8.35 7.92
N ALA A 126 -16.71 9.48 7.21
CA ALA A 126 -15.49 10.04 6.60
C ALA A 126 -14.43 10.39 7.65
N ALA A 127 -14.85 10.93 8.81
CA ALA A 127 -13.95 11.30 9.89
C ALA A 127 -13.34 10.08 10.61
N VAL A 128 -14.11 8.99 10.78
CA VAL A 128 -13.63 7.71 11.33
C VAL A 128 -12.59 7.11 10.39
N LEU A 129 -12.91 6.97 9.10
CA LEU A 129 -12.00 6.40 8.11
C LEU A 129 -10.70 7.20 8.01
N SER A 130 -10.78 8.54 7.98
CA SER A 130 -9.58 9.40 7.94
C SER A 130 -8.65 9.23 9.14
N ARG A 131 -9.18 8.76 10.29
CA ARG A 131 -8.43 8.53 11.54
C ARG A 131 -8.06 7.07 11.77
N ALA A 132 -8.36 6.17 10.82
CA ALA A 132 -8.06 4.75 10.95
C ALA A 132 -6.55 4.50 11.09
N ARG A 133 -5.75 5.19 10.27
CA ARG A 133 -4.28 5.10 10.25
C ARG A 133 -3.66 6.48 9.95
N PRO A 134 -3.02 7.15 10.94
CA PRO A 134 -2.56 8.54 10.81
C PRO A 134 -1.59 8.84 9.66
N THR A 135 -0.80 7.86 9.24
CA THR A 135 0.16 7.98 8.13
C THR A 135 -0.48 7.89 6.75
N ALA A 136 -1.68 7.28 6.65
CA ALA A 136 -2.37 7.02 5.39
C ALA A 136 -3.16 8.25 4.89
N VAL A 137 -2.47 9.29 4.43
CA VAL A 137 -3.11 10.50 3.88
C VAL A 137 -4.10 10.22 2.75
N ASN A 138 -3.79 9.24 1.90
CA ASN A 138 -4.66 8.84 0.81
C ASN A 138 -6.05 8.41 1.31
N LEU A 139 -6.13 7.77 2.48
CA LEU A 139 -7.40 7.35 3.09
C LEU A 139 -8.31 8.56 3.38
N GLY A 140 -7.75 9.59 4.01
CA GLY A 140 -8.45 10.85 4.26
C GLY A 140 -8.74 11.63 2.99
N TRP A 141 -7.82 11.63 2.03
CA TRP A 141 -8.02 12.24 0.70
C TRP A 141 -9.21 11.63 -0.05
N GLY A 142 -9.28 10.29 -0.12
CA GLY A 142 -10.35 9.58 -0.80
C GLY A 142 -11.71 9.75 -0.11
N ALA A 143 -11.74 9.61 1.22
CA ALA A 143 -12.93 9.89 2.01
C ALA A 143 -13.41 11.34 1.85
N GLY A 144 -12.48 12.31 1.85
CA GLY A 144 -12.77 13.73 1.67
C GLY A 144 -13.38 14.06 0.31
N ARG A 145 -12.85 13.48 -0.78
CA ARG A 145 -13.40 13.63 -2.13
C ARG A 145 -14.83 13.08 -2.24
N ALA A 146 -15.06 11.85 -1.79
CA ALA A 146 -16.38 11.24 -1.80
C ALA A 146 -17.40 12.02 -0.93
N LEU A 147 -16.98 12.53 0.23
CA LEU A 147 -17.81 13.37 1.10
C LEU A 147 -18.17 14.71 0.43
N ALA A 148 -17.24 15.31 -0.30
CA ALA A 148 -17.49 16.55 -1.04
C ALA A 148 -18.53 16.31 -2.16
N ALA A 149 -18.40 15.22 -2.92
CA ALA A 149 -19.37 14.82 -3.94
C ALA A 149 -20.76 14.55 -3.34
N TYR A 150 -20.82 13.80 -2.23
CA TYR A 150 -22.05 13.58 -1.46
C TYR A 150 -22.73 14.91 -1.08
N ARG A 151 -21.99 15.82 -0.43
CA ARG A 151 -22.51 17.10 0.04
C ARG A 151 -22.99 18.00 -1.11
N ALA A 152 -22.28 17.99 -2.24
CA ALA A 152 -22.68 18.75 -3.42
C ALA A 152 -24.03 18.25 -3.97
N ALA A 153 -24.19 16.94 -4.11
CA ALA A 153 -25.45 16.35 -4.57
C ALA A 153 -26.61 16.56 -3.59
N VAL A 154 -26.37 16.47 -2.28
CA VAL A 154 -27.41 16.77 -1.27
C VAL A 154 -27.85 18.23 -1.33
N ARG A 155 -26.92 19.18 -1.54
CA ARG A 155 -27.26 20.62 -1.67
C ARG A 155 -28.03 20.93 -2.94
N ALA A 156 -27.75 20.24 -4.04
CA ALA A 156 -28.44 20.43 -5.32
C ALA A 156 -29.92 20.04 -5.26
N GLY A 157 -30.31 19.19 -4.29
CA GLY A 157 -31.68 18.67 -4.17
C GLY A 157 -31.97 17.55 -5.17
N PRO A 158 -33.17 16.95 -5.11
CA PRO A 158 -33.58 15.91 -6.05
C PRO A 158 -33.70 16.48 -7.47
N ASP A 159 -33.06 15.82 -8.43
CA ASP A 159 -33.24 16.09 -9.84
C ASP A 159 -34.68 15.70 -10.23
N GLN A 160 -35.44 16.63 -10.83
CA GLN A 160 -36.87 16.43 -11.13
C GLN A 160 -37.12 15.30 -12.14
N ASN A 161 -36.07 14.81 -12.81
CA ASN A 161 -36.12 13.80 -13.87
C ASN A 161 -35.56 12.42 -13.48
N GLN A 162 -35.17 12.18 -12.22
CA GLN A 162 -34.60 10.89 -11.82
C GLN A 162 -35.35 10.27 -10.63
N ASP A 163 -35.90 9.06 -10.85
CA ASP A 163 -36.54 8.14 -9.88
C ASP A 163 -35.58 7.59 -8.80
N ALA A 164 -34.68 8.43 -8.33
CA ALA A 164 -33.41 7.91 -7.89
C ALA A 164 -33.24 8.17 -6.39
N GLU A 165 -33.83 7.26 -5.61
CA GLU A 165 -33.63 7.11 -4.17
C GLU A 165 -32.13 7.32 -3.83
N ARG A 166 -31.83 8.32 -3.00
CA ARG A 166 -30.47 8.65 -2.47
C ARG A 166 -29.47 9.25 -3.50
N PRO A 167 -29.71 10.47 -4.04
CA PRO A 167 -28.77 11.14 -4.95
C PRO A 167 -27.37 11.35 -4.36
N GLY A 168 -27.27 11.66 -3.06
CA GLY A 168 -25.99 11.78 -2.38
C GLY A 168 -25.15 10.50 -2.42
N ALA A 169 -25.78 9.33 -2.22
CA ALA A 169 -25.08 8.05 -2.21
C ALA A 169 -24.53 7.68 -3.59
N ARG A 170 -25.29 7.94 -4.66
CA ARG A 170 -24.82 7.76 -6.04
C ARG A 170 -23.66 8.68 -6.38
N ALA A 171 -23.71 9.95 -5.97
CA ALA A 171 -22.61 10.89 -6.21
C ALA A 171 -21.32 10.46 -5.49
N ALA A 172 -21.42 9.99 -4.24
CA ALA A 172 -20.27 9.45 -3.50
C ALA A 172 -19.68 8.21 -4.18
N LEU A 173 -20.53 7.29 -4.65
CA LEU A 173 -20.09 6.07 -5.34
C LEU A 173 -19.47 6.38 -6.70
N ALA A 174 -20.06 7.29 -7.47
CA ALA A 174 -19.50 7.73 -8.75
C ALA A 174 -18.12 8.37 -8.56
N GLU A 175 -17.94 9.17 -7.50
CA GLU A 175 -16.63 9.73 -7.15
C GLU A 175 -15.62 8.65 -6.73
N ALA A 176 -16.05 7.62 -6.00
CA ALA A 176 -15.20 6.49 -5.64
C ALA A 176 -14.72 5.71 -6.88
N TRP A 177 -15.61 5.48 -7.85
CA TRP A 177 -15.24 4.90 -9.15
C TRP A 177 -14.31 5.80 -9.94
N SER A 178 -14.56 7.11 -9.97
CA SER A 178 -13.67 8.06 -10.64
C SER A 178 -12.26 8.05 -10.03
N ILE A 179 -12.12 7.90 -8.71
CA ILE A 179 -10.83 7.73 -8.04
C ILE A 179 -10.14 6.44 -8.48
N ALA A 180 -10.88 5.32 -8.55
CA ALA A 180 -10.33 4.04 -9.00
C ALA A 180 -9.85 4.10 -10.46
N GLU A 181 -10.62 4.72 -11.36
CA GLU A 181 -10.24 4.92 -12.76
C GLU A 181 -8.99 5.81 -12.89
N GLN A 182 -8.92 6.89 -12.11
CA GLN A 182 -7.76 7.78 -12.08
C GLN A 182 -6.51 7.04 -11.58
N ASP A 183 -6.63 6.21 -10.56
CA ASP A 183 -5.52 5.43 -10.02
C ASP A 183 -5.02 4.34 -10.99
N ALA A 184 -5.94 3.66 -11.68
CA ALA A 184 -5.59 2.69 -12.73
C ALA A 184 -4.88 3.38 -13.91
N ALA A 185 -5.37 4.54 -14.35
CA ALA A 185 -4.73 5.33 -15.39
C ALA A 185 -3.34 5.85 -14.94
N ALA A 186 -3.23 6.28 -13.68
CA ALA A 186 -1.97 6.72 -13.10
C ALA A 186 -0.94 5.58 -13.06
N SER A 187 -1.36 4.38 -12.63
CA SER A 187 -0.54 3.18 -12.65
C SER A 187 0.05 2.88 -14.03
N ALA A 188 -0.78 2.93 -15.08
CA ALA A 188 -0.35 2.71 -16.45
C ALA A 188 0.64 3.79 -16.94
N ALA A 189 0.39 5.07 -16.64
CA ALA A 189 1.27 6.17 -17.00
C ALA A 189 2.62 6.11 -16.26
N ILE A 190 2.62 5.76 -14.97
CA ILE A 190 3.84 5.53 -14.17
C ILE A 190 4.68 4.41 -14.82
N ALA A 191 4.05 3.31 -15.22
CA ALA A 191 4.73 2.21 -15.90
C ALA A 191 5.39 2.66 -17.21
N ALA A 192 4.66 3.44 -18.02
CA ALA A 192 5.17 3.98 -19.29
C ALA A 192 6.35 4.94 -19.08
N HIS A 193 6.22 5.91 -18.18
CA HIS A 193 7.29 6.89 -17.88
C HIS A 193 8.52 6.23 -17.23
N GLY A 194 8.31 5.21 -16.42
CA GLY A 194 9.39 4.53 -15.71
C GLY A 194 10.15 3.52 -16.56
N LEU A 195 9.54 2.95 -17.61
CA LEU A 195 10.16 1.93 -18.46
C LEU A 195 11.47 2.40 -19.11
N ASP A 196 11.54 3.68 -19.48
CA ASP A 196 12.73 4.28 -20.08
C ASP A 196 13.92 4.39 -19.12
N LEU A 197 13.67 4.34 -17.81
CA LEU A 197 14.71 4.29 -16.79
C LEU A 197 15.27 2.89 -16.57
N VAL A 198 14.62 1.85 -17.11
CA VAL A 198 15.03 0.45 -16.91
C VAL A 198 15.99 0.03 -18.03
N PRO A 199 17.26 -0.29 -17.71
CA PRO A 199 18.22 -0.74 -18.72
C PRO A 199 17.86 -2.12 -19.28
N ALA A 200 18.44 -2.48 -20.43
CA ALA A 200 18.29 -3.82 -20.98
C ALA A 200 18.94 -4.85 -20.04
N ARG A 201 18.27 -5.99 -19.83
CA ARG A 201 18.70 -7.07 -18.92
C ARG A 201 18.93 -6.59 -17.48
N ALA A 202 18.12 -5.64 -17.00
CA ALA A 202 18.20 -5.11 -15.65
C ALA A 202 18.00 -6.17 -14.57
N ARG A 203 18.83 -6.10 -13.53
CA ARG A 203 18.62 -6.74 -12.23
C ARG A 203 18.08 -5.69 -11.27
N ILE A 204 16.79 -5.76 -10.99
CA ILE A 204 16.08 -4.75 -10.21
C ILE A 204 15.94 -5.23 -8.78
N LEU A 205 16.22 -4.38 -7.81
CA LEU A 205 15.91 -4.62 -6.40
C LEU A 205 14.70 -3.77 -5.99
N THR A 206 13.73 -4.38 -5.33
CA THR A 206 12.53 -3.69 -4.82
C THR A 206 12.30 -3.97 -3.35
N HIS A 207 11.51 -3.10 -2.72
CA HIS A 207 11.25 -3.10 -1.30
C HIS A 207 9.75 -2.91 -1.03
N CYS A 208 9.22 -3.57 0.00
CA CYS A 208 7.78 -3.61 0.32
C CYS A 208 6.95 -4.22 -0.82
N ASN A 209 5.70 -3.76 -0.95
CA ASN A 209 4.75 -4.16 -1.97
C ASN A 209 4.12 -2.94 -2.63
N THR A 210 4.21 -2.89 -3.95
CA THR A 210 3.83 -1.74 -4.80
C THR A 210 3.12 -2.20 -6.07
N GLY A 211 2.48 -3.37 -6.03
CA GLY A 211 1.76 -4.00 -7.14
C GLY A 211 0.26 -3.72 -7.16
N ALA A 212 -0.47 -4.57 -7.86
CA ALA A 212 -1.92 -4.52 -7.98
C ALA A 212 -2.61 -4.72 -6.62
N LEU A 213 -1.94 -5.37 -5.66
CA LEU A 213 -2.45 -5.52 -4.30
C LEU A 213 -2.58 -4.19 -3.53
N VAL A 214 -2.02 -3.08 -4.05
CA VAL A 214 -2.05 -1.77 -3.38
C VAL A 214 -2.60 -0.64 -4.25
N SER A 215 -3.12 -0.94 -5.44
CA SER A 215 -3.70 0.06 -6.35
C SER A 215 -4.88 -0.50 -7.14
N ALA A 216 -5.54 0.35 -7.90
CA ALA A 216 -6.59 0.02 -8.85
C ALA A 216 -6.06 -0.55 -10.19
N GLY A 217 -4.75 -0.45 -10.39
CA GLY A 217 -4.05 -0.86 -11.60
C GLY A 217 -3.04 -1.98 -11.31
N GLU A 218 -1.88 -1.90 -11.95
CA GLU A 218 -0.80 -2.88 -11.79
C GLU A 218 0.23 -2.46 -10.70
N GLY A 219 -0.13 -1.45 -9.91
CA GLY A 219 0.73 -0.85 -8.89
C GLY A 219 1.46 0.42 -9.33
N THR A 220 2.61 0.69 -8.70
CA THR A 220 3.49 1.83 -9.02
C THR A 220 4.87 1.34 -9.48
N ALA A 221 5.80 1.09 -8.56
CA ALA A 221 7.12 0.57 -8.90
C ALA A 221 7.03 -0.84 -9.49
N PHE A 222 6.12 -1.67 -8.99
CA PHE A 222 5.88 -2.99 -9.57
C PHE A 222 5.27 -2.91 -10.98
N ALA A 223 4.47 -1.90 -11.30
CA ALA A 223 3.96 -1.69 -12.66
C ALA A 223 5.10 -1.40 -13.67
N ILE A 224 6.12 -0.64 -13.26
CA ILE A 224 7.36 -0.44 -14.04
C ILE A 224 8.10 -1.77 -14.22
N ILE A 225 8.20 -2.57 -13.16
CA ILE A 225 8.85 -3.90 -13.21
C ILE A 225 8.10 -4.85 -14.15
N LEU A 226 6.76 -4.86 -14.11
CA LEU A 226 5.92 -5.64 -15.02
C LEU A 226 6.10 -5.19 -16.47
N ALA A 227 6.12 -3.87 -16.73
CA ALA A 227 6.39 -3.33 -18.04
C ALA A 227 7.78 -3.73 -18.55
N ALA A 228 8.80 -3.69 -17.69
CA ALA A 228 10.15 -4.13 -18.03
C ALA A 228 10.21 -5.64 -18.34
N HIS A 229 9.47 -6.46 -17.60
CA HIS A 229 9.35 -7.90 -17.87
C HIS A 229 8.69 -8.17 -19.23
N ARG A 230 7.55 -7.53 -19.51
CA ARG A 230 6.84 -7.63 -20.80
C ARG A 230 7.69 -7.16 -21.98
N ALA A 231 8.52 -6.15 -21.77
CA ALA A 231 9.47 -5.64 -22.75
C ALA A 231 10.75 -6.49 -22.89
N GLY A 232 10.87 -7.61 -22.16
CA GLY A 232 12.07 -8.46 -22.19
C GLY A 232 13.32 -7.82 -21.59
N ARG A 233 13.17 -6.74 -20.79
CA ARG A 233 14.26 -6.00 -20.16
C ARG A 233 14.65 -6.53 -18.79
N LEU A 234 13.77 -7.26 -18.09
CA LEU A 234 14.04 -7.76 -16.74
C LEU A 234 14.83 -9.08 -16.78
N ALA A 235 16.07 -9.07 -16.28
CA ALA A 235 16.88 -10.29 -16.09
C ALA A 235 16.59 -10.96 -14.74
N ARG A 236 16.44 -10.15 -13.67
CA ARG A 236 16.16 -10.62 -12.32
C ARG A 236 15.41 -9.57 -11.53
N LEU A 237 14.44 -9.99 -10.73
CA LEU A 237 13.86 -9.19 -9.66
C LEU A 237 14.32 -9.71 -8.29
N TRP A 238 15.06 -8.89 -7.55
CA TRP A 238 15.36 -9.11 -6.13
C TRP A 238 14.26 -8.45 -5.28
N VAL A 239 13.70 -9.19 -4.34
CA VAL A 239 12.56 -8.76 -3.52
C VAL A 239 12.91 -8.84 -2.05
N ASP A 240 13.23 -7.70 -1.43
CA ASP A 240 13.46 -7.63 0.02
C ASP A 240 12.28 -8.22 0.78
N GLU A 241 12.52 -9.10 1.75
CA GLU A 241 11.43 -9.73 2.50
C GLU A 241 10.53 -8.70 3.19
N THR A 242 11.12 -7.57 3.60
CA THR A 242 10.52 -6.39 4.20
C THR A 242 9.95 -6.66 5.59
N ARG A 243 10.83 -6.85 6.58
CA ARG A 243 10.43 -6.98 7.99
C ARG A 243 9.82 -5.66 8.51
N PRO A 244 8.96 -5.72 9.54
CA PRO A 244 8.50 -6.93 10.23
C PRO A 244 7.34 -7.67 9.55
N LEU A 245 6.57 -7.00 8.68
CA LEU A 245 5.31 -7.54 8.16
C LEU A 245 5.47 -8.50 6.97
N LEU A 246 6.68 -8.57 6.42
CA LEU A 246 7.09 -9.43 5.32
C LEU A 246 6.33 -9.15 4.01
N GLN A 247 6.08 -7.88 3.68
CA GLN A 247 5.30 -7.53 2.49
C GLN A 247 5.97 -7.99 1.20
N GLY A 248 7.29 -7.86 1.08
CA GLY A 248 7.96 -8.29 -0.14
C GLY A 248 7.93 -9.82 -0.27
N ALA A 249 8.24 -10.55 0.80
CA ALA A 249 8.20 -12.02 0.77
C ALA A 249 6.78 -12.60 0.60
N ARG A 250 5.74 -11.92 1.09
CA ARG A 250 4.37 -12.45 1.10
C ARG A 250 3.49 -11.95 -0.03
N LEU A 251 3.66 -10.69 -0.44
CA LEU A 251 2.77 -10.00 -1.37
C LEU A 251 3.48 -9.79 -2.72
N THR A 252 4.68 -9.17 -2.70
CA THR A 252 5.42 -8.92 -3.95
C THR A 252 5.88 -10.20 -4.61
N ALA A 253 6.40 -11.16 -3.83
CA ALA A 253 6.75 -12.49 -4.33
C ALA A 253 5.53 -13.26 -4.86
N PHE A 254 4.36 -13.08 -4.24
CA PHE A 254 3.11 -13.69 -4.70
C PHE A 254 2.70 -13.13 -6.06
N GLU A 255 2.71 -11.80 -6.23
CA GLU A 255 2.43 -11.15 -7.52
C GLU A 255 3.47 -11.50 -8.59
N ALA A 256 4.76 -11.49 -8.23
CA ALA A 256 5.86 -11.82 -9.13
C ALA A 256 5.78 -13.27 -9.62
N GLY A 257 5.44 -14.21 -8.73
CA GLY A 257 5.23 -15.62 -9.09
C GLY A 257 4.05 -15.81 -10.05
N ARG A 258 2.91 -15.14 -9.79
CA ARG A 258 1.74 -15.20 -10.67
C ARG A 258 1.99 -14.59 -12.04
N ALA A 259 2.76 -13.50 -12.10
CA ALA A 259 3.13 -12.85 -13.35
C ALA A 259 4.33 -13.51 -14.07
N GLY A 260 4.91 -14.60 -13.53
CA GLY A 260 5.98 -15.35 -14.17
C GLY A 260 7.34 -14.65 -14.18
N LEU A 261 7.59 -13.72 -13.25
CA LEU A 261 8.83 -12.95 -13.22
C LEU A 261 10.01 -13.82 -12.73
N PRO A 262 11.23 -13.57 -13.23
CA PRO A 262 12.45 -14.23 -12.73
C PRO A 262 12.90 -13.62 -11.40
N TYR A 263 12.17 -13.89 -10.31
CA TYR A 263 12.41 -13.26 -9.00
C TYR A 263 13.14 -14.14 -7.98
N ALA A 264 13.73 -13.52 -6.96
CA ALA A 264 14.23 -14.16 -5.76
C ALA A 264 14.05 -13.25 -4.54
N VAL A 265 13.66 -13.84 -3.40
CA VAL A 265 13.48 -13.15 -2.12
C VAL A 265 14.78 -13.18 -1.33
N LEU A 266 15.10 -12.08 -0.65
CA LEU A 266 16.25 -11.95 0.23
C LEU A 266 15.84 -11.36 1.58
N ALA A 267 16.61 -11.65 2.63
CA ALA A 267 16.53 -10.88 3.87
C ALA A 267 16.98 -9.44 3.61
N ASP A 268 16.35 -8.47 4.28
CA ASP A 268 16.64 -7.03 4.05
C ASP A 268 18.13 -6.70 4.23
N GLY A 269 18.81 -7.38 5.16
CA GLY A 269 20.25 -7.22 5.42
C GLY A 269 21.19 -7.75 4.32
N ALA A 270 20.67 -8.48 3.34
CA ALA A 270 21.47 -9.03 2.24
C ALA A 270 21.61 -8.05 1.05
N ALA A 271 20.82 -6.98 0.99
CA ALA A 271 20.83 -6.01 -0.11
C ALA A 271 22.22 -5.43 -0.40
N ALA A 272 22.98 -5.08 0.64
CA ALA A 272 24.34 -4.55 0.51
C ALA A 272 25.29 -5.54 -0.19
N SER A 273 25.18 -6.83 0.12
CA SER A 273 26.02 -7.86 -0.49
C SER A 273 25.73 -8.04 -1.99
N LEU A 274 24.47 -7.93 -2.40
CA LEU A 274 24.10 -7.95 -3.82
C LEU A 274 24.62 -6.71 -4.55
N MET A 275 24.45 -5.52 -3.97
CA MET A 275 24.98 -4.29 -4.58
C MET A 275 26.51 -4.33 -4.68
N ALA A 276 27.21 -4.81 -3.66
CA ALA A 276 28.66 -4.97 -3.67
C ALA A 276 29.15 -6.00 -4.70
N ALA A 277 28.39 -7.07 -4.93
CA ALA A 277 28.64 -8.04 -5.99
C ALA A 277 28.29 -7.51 -7.38
N GLY A 278 27.73 -6.30 -7.47
CA GLY A 278 27.26 -5.72 -8.72
C GLY A 278 26.08 -6.47 -9.30
N GLU A 279 25.22 -7.07 -8.45
CA GLU A 279 24.03 -7.85 -8.82
C GLU A 279 22.73 -7.01 -8.90
N VAL A 280 22.84 -5.70 -8.72
CA VAL A 280 21.72 -4.76 -8.75
C VAL A 280 22.07 -3.60 -9.68
N ASP A 281 21.28 -3.42 -10.73
CA ASP A 281 21.45 -2.34 -11.71
C ASP A 281 20.54 -1.15 -11.42
N LEU A 282 19.46 -1.37 -10.66
CA LEU A 282 18.44 -0.37 -10.37
C LEU A 282 17.69 -0.75 -9.09
N VAL A 283 17.50 0.20 -8.19
CA VAL A 283 16.53 0.08 -7.09
C VAL A 283 15.24 0.79 -7.49
N LEU A 284 14.11 0.08 -7.39
CA LEU A 284 12.77 0.62 -7.66
C LEU A 284 11.86 0.38 -6.45
N THR A 285 11.30 1.45 -5.90
CA THR A 285 10.39 1.38 -4.75
C THR A 285 9.24 2.38 -4.87
N GLY A 286 8.24 2.24 -4.00
CA GLY A 286 7.09 3.13 -3.92
C GLY A 286 7.31 4.28 -2.94
N ALA A 287 6.22 4.96 -2.59
CA ALA A 287 6.16 5.91 -1.51
C ALA A 287 4.82 5.82 -0.79
N ASP A 288 4.81 6.12 0.51
CA ASP A 288 3.60 6.36 1.28
C ASP A 288 3.27 7.86 1.34
N ARG A 289 4.29 8.73 1.33
CA ARG A 289 4.14 10.18 1.21
C ARG A 289 5.40 10.81 0.64
N VAL A 290 5.24 11.84 -0.19
CA VAL A 290 6.34 12.66 -0.70
C VAL A 290 6.12 14.09 -0.28
N ALA A 291 7.07 14.70 0.42
CA ALA A 291 7.02 16.10 0.81
C ALA A 291 7.39 17.04 -0.36
N ALA A 292 7.11 18.33 -0.22
CA ALA A 292 7.34 19.35 -1.24
C ALA A 292 8.83 19.48 -1.63
N ASP A 293 9.76 19.27 -0.70
CA ASP A 293 11.20 19.23 -0.97
C ASP A 293 11.64 17.99 -1.78
N GLY A 294 10.77 16.99 -1.90
CA GLY A 294 11.02 15.71 -2.54
C GLY A 294 11.53 14.61 -1.61
N SER A 295 11.55 14.84 -0.30
CA SER A 295 11.80 13.80 0.69
C SER A 295 10.66 12.77 0.67
N VAL A 296 11.01 11.50 0.73
CA VAL A 296 10.06 10.39 0.57
C VAL A 296 9.96 9.61 1.88
N ALA A 297 8.76 9.57 2.46
CA ALA A 297 8.43 8.57 3.47
C ALA A 297 7.93 7.30 2.79
N ASN A 298 8.56 6.18 3.11
CA ASN A 298 8.19 4.85 2.61
C ASN A 298 8.52 3.79 3.66
N LYS A 299 8.18 2.53 3.39
CA LYS A 299 8.42 1.40 4.30
C LYS A 299 9.83 1.42 4.89
N VAL A 300 9.93 1.22 6.20
CA VAL A 300 11.21 1.14 6.93
C VAL A 300 12.15 0.16 6.23
N GLY A 301 13.40 0.60 6.01
CA GLY A 301 14.37 -0.06 5.14
C GLY A 301 14.66 0.74 3.88
N THR A 302 13.71 1.56 3.41
CA THR A 302 13.86 2.36 2.19
C THR A 302 15.03 3.35 2.29
N TYR A 303 15.14 4.08 3.40
CA TYR A 303 16.25 5.01 3.61
C TYR A 303 17.61 4.30 3.61
N GLY A 304 17.70 3.18 4.33
CA GLY A 304 18.91 2.35 4.35
C GLY A 304 19.29 1.87 2.94
N LEU A 305 18.30 1.47 2.15
CA LEU A 305 18.49 1.03 0.77
C LEU A 305 18.98 2.17 -0.14
N ALA A 306 18.47 3.38 0.04
CA ALA A 306 18.93 4.57 -0.68
C ALA A 306 20.39 4.94 -0.35
N VAL A 307 20.79 4.81 0.92
CA VAL A 307 22.18 5.00 1.35
C VAL A 307 23.10 3.96 0.70
N LEU A 308 22.71 2.69 0.69
CA LEU A 308 23.46 1.62 0.04
C LEU A 308 23.57 1.84 -1.47
N ALA A 309 22.46 2.18 -2.13
CA ALA A 309 22.43 2.45 -3.56
C ALA A 309 23.40 3.60 -3.92
N ARG A 310 23.39 4.68 -3.14
CA ARG A 310 24.33 5.79 -3.32
C ARG A 310 25.78 5.36 -3.14
N HIS A 311 26.09 4.55 -2.12
CA HIS A 311 27.44 4.06 -1.86
C HIS A 311 27.98 3.21 -3.02
N HIS A 312 27.14 2.37 -3.62
CA HIS A 312 27.51 1.47 -4.72
C HIS A 312 27.28 2.06 -6.13
N GLY A 313 26.84 3.31 -6.24
CA GLY A 313 26.57 3.94 -7.53
C GLY A 313 25.36 3.36 -8.28
N VAL A 314 24.43 2.71 -7.57
CA VAL A 314 23.20 2.16 -8.13
C VAL A 314 22.11 3.25 -8.15
N PRO A 315 21.43 3.50 -9.28
CA PRO A 315 20.28 4.40 -9.33
C PRO A 315 19.17 3.97 -8.36
N PHE A 316 18.66 4.94 -7.59
CA PHE A 316 17.54 4.75 -6.67
C PHE A 316 16.32 5.52 -7.17
N VAL A 317 15.29 4.82 -7.63
CA VAL A 317 14.11 5.41 -8.26
C VAL A 317 12.87 5.13 -7.42
N VAL A 318 12.09 6.18 -7.20
CA VAL A 318 10.79 6.13 -6.51
C VAL A 318 9.67 6.28 -7.54
N ALA A 319 8.62 5.47 -7.42
CA ALA A 319 7.43 5.56 -8.27
C ALA A 319 6.19 5.78 -7.39
N ALA A 320 5.53 6.93 -7.58
CA ALA A 320 4.37 7.32 -6.77
C ALA A 320 3.44 8.22 -7.58
N PRO A 321 2.10 8.08 -7.44
CA PRO A 321 1.17 8.96 -8.10
C PRO A 321 1.19 10.36 -7.48
N MET A 322 0.69 11.38 -8.19
CA MET A 322 0.59 12.74 -7.66
C MET A 322 -0.27 12.81 -6.39
N SER A 323 -1.24 11.90 -6.21
CA SER A 323 -2.05 11.81 -4.99
C SER A 323 -1.23 11.44 -3.73
N THR A 324 -0.01 10.94 -3.88
CA THR A 324 0.91 10.62 -2.79
C THR A 324 1.86 11.78 -2.47
N ILE A 325 1.88 12.84 -3.31
CA ILE A 325 2.68 14.04 -3.09
C ILE A 325 1.89 15.03 -2.22
N ASP A 326 2.41 15.28 -1.03
CA ASP A 326 1.88 16.23 -0.06
C ASP A 326 2.67 17.55 -0.17
N LEU A 327 2.23 18.43 -1.07
CA LEU A 327 2.84 19.75 -1.26
C LEU A 327 2.66 20.69 -0.05
N ALA A 328 1.78 20.34 0.90
CA ALA A 328 1.62 21.10 2.14
C ALA A 328 2.69 20.74 3.19
N ALA A 329 3.25 19.53 3.12
CA ALA A 329 4.41 19.13 3.92
C ALA A 329 5.68 19.73 3.30
N ALA A 330 6.23 20.77 3.91
CA ALA A 330 7.38 21.49 3.36
C ALA A 330 8.63 20.60 3.18
N GLU A 331 8.88 19.70 4.14
CA GLU A 331 10.05 18.83 4.15
C GLU A 331 9.76 17.47 4.82
N GLY A 332 10.65 16.51 4.62
CA GLY A 332 10.51 15.15 5.17
C GLY A 332 10.41 15.09 6.69
N GLY A 333 11.02 16.04 7.41
CA GLY A 333 10.96 16.13 8.87
C GLY A 333 9.56 16.41 9.42
N ALA A 334 8.65 16.93 8.59
CA ALA A 334 7.24 17.16 8.97
C ALA A 334 6.39 15.88 8.94
N ILE A 335 6.91 14.77 8.40
CA ILE A 335 6.15 13.52 8.26
C ILE A 335 6.17 12.76 9.59
N VAL A 336 5.01 12.64 10.22
CA VAL A 336 4.85 11.85 11.45
C VAL A 336 4.96 10.36 11.12
N VAL A 337 5.99 9.70 11.66
CA VAL A 337 6.24 8.27 11.46
C VAL A 337 5.38 7.44 12.42
N GLU A 338 4.58 6.53 11.87
CA GLU A 338 3.81 5.54 12.65
C GLU A 338 4.76 4.58 13.38
N HIS A 339 4.68 4.52 14.71
CA HIS A 339 5.31 3.48 15.51
C HIS A 339 4.29 2.40 15.86
N ARG A 340 4.64 1.14 15.60
CA ARG A 340 3.73 -0.01 15.74
C ARG A 340 4.12 -0.90 16.91
N ASP A 341 3.23 -1.83 17.24
CA ASP A 341 3.39 -2.76 18.34
C ASP A 341 4.71 -3.55 18.24
N ALA A 342 5.38 -3.75 19.38
CA ALA A 342 6.65 -4.47 19.46
C ALA A 342 6.52 -5.94 19.04
N ALA A 343 5.33 -6.54 19.17
CA ALA A 343 5.03 -7.91 18.81
C ALA A 343 5.28 -8.22 17.33
N GLU A 344 5.20 -7.23 16.43
CA GLU A 344 5.53 -7.45 15.01
C GLU A 344 7.01 -7.79 14.80
N VAL A 345 7.88 -7.23 15.66
CA VAL A 345 9.32 -7.50 15.63
C VAL A 345 9.64 -8.73 16.47
N THR A 346 9.06 -8.85 17.67
CA THR A 346 9.41 -9.91 18.64
C THR A 346 8.69 -11.23 18.39
N SER A 347 7.68 -11.26 17.52
CA SER A 347 6.93 -12.46 17.15
C SER A 347 6.69 -12.54 15.65
N PHE A 348 6.53 -13.75 15.14
CA PHE A 348 6.13 -14.03 13.77
C PHE A 348 5.20 -15.23 13.73
N ALA A 349 4.08 -15.13 13.01
CA ALA A 349 3.08 -16.20 12.86
C ALA A 349 2.60 -16.81 14.21
N GLY A 350 2.48 -15.97 15.25
CA GLY A 350 2.06 -16.38 16.59
C GLY A 350 3.15 -17.06 17.43
N LEU A 351 4.39 -17.13 16.91
CA LEU A 351 5.55 -17.67 17.61
C LEU A 351 6.48 -16.53 18.03
N ALA A 352 6.98 -16.58 19.26
CA ALA A 352 8.01 -15.65 19.73
C ALA A 352 9.33 -15.93 19.00
N VAL A 353 9.94 -14.89 18.44
CA VAL A 353 11.28 -14.92 17.81
C VAL A 353 12.31 -14.13 18.62
N ALA A 354 11.87 -13.41 19.66
CA ALA A 354 12.71 -12.78 20.66
C ALA A 354 12.36 -13.30 22.08
N PRO A 355 13.27 -13.15 23.06
CA PRO A 355 12.98 -13.46 24.45
C PRO A 355 11.72 -12.76 24.98
N ALA A 356 11.02 -13.39 25.93
CA ALA A 356 9.82 -12.81 26.53
C ALA A 356 10.16 -11.49 27.25
N GLY A 357 9.34 -10.45 27.01
CA GLY A 357 9.55 -9.12 27.58
C GLY A 357 10.54 -8.23 26.82
N SER A 358 11.10 -8.69 25.70
CA SER A 358 11.93 -7.83 24.84
C SER A 358 11.13 -6.62 24.34
N ALA A 359 11.70 -5.42 24.50
CA ALA A 359 11.24 -4.23 23.81
C ALA A 359 11.62 -4.27 22.33
N ALA A 360 10.96 -3.47 21.50
CA ALA A 360 11.33 -3.30 20.10
C ALA A 360 11.19 -1.83 19.66
N TYR A 361 12.11 -1.41 18.80
CA TYR A 361 11.99 -0.18 18.02
C TYR A 361 11.34 -0.54 16.68
N ASN A 362 10.08 -0.15 16.49
CA ASN A 362 9.28 -0.56 15.33
C ASN A 362 8.61 0.64 14.62
N PRO A 363 9.40 1.53 13.97
CA PRO A 363 8.83 2.48 13.03
C PRO A 363 8.32 1.75 11.79
N ALA A 364 7.12 2.07 11.33
CA ALA A 364 6.55 1.47 10.13
C ALA A 364 7.16 2.03 8.84
N PHE A 365 7.75 3.22 8.91
CA PHE A 365 8.29 3.98 7.78
C PHE A 365 9.61 4.65 8.18
N ASP A 366 10.44 4.97 7.18
CA ASP A 366 11.56 5.89 7.31
C ASP A 366 11.46 6.98 6.23
N VAL A 367 12.27 8.03 6.38
CA VAL A 367 12.28 9.18 5.45
C VAL A 367 13.60 9.19 4.69
N THR A 368 13.50 9.09 3.36
CA THR A 368 14.62 9.19 2.43
C THR A 368 14.75 10.62 1.93
N PRO A 369 15.88 11.31 2.18
CA PRO A 369 16.11 12.65 1.65
C PRO A 369 16.15 12.67 0.12
N ALA A 370 15.62 13.74 -0.48
CA ALA A 370 15.57 13.91 -1.94
C ALA A 370 16.94 13.72 -2.63
N ALA A 371 18.03 14.12 -1.96
CA ALA A 371 19.40 14.02 -2.48
C ALA A 371 19.90 12.57 -2.72
N LEU A 372 19.25 11.57 -2.11
CA LEU A 372 19.55 10.15 -2.35
C LEU A 372 18.69 9.54 -3.46
N ILE A 373 17.69 10.26 -3.97
CA ILE A 373 16.75 9.77 -4.97
C ILE A 373 17.22 10.23 -6.35
N THR A 374 17.44 9.27 -7.23
CA THR A 374 17.90 9.52 -8.61
C THR A 374 16.79 10.09 -9.48
N ALA A 375 15.57 9.56 -9.35
CA ALA A 375 14.38 10.05 -10.04
C ALA A 375 13.11 9.69 -9.26
N LEU A 376 12.08 10.51 -9.42
CA LEU A 376 10.72 10.22 -8.95
C LEU A 376 9.78 10.19 -10.16
N VAL A 377 9.13 9.05 -10.37
CA VAL A 377 8.21 8.79 -11.50
C VAL A 377 6.76 8.93 -11.03
N THR A 378 5.99 9.74 -11.74
CA THR A 378 4.55 9.93 -11.55
C THR A 378 3.79 9.69 -12.85
N GLU A 379 2.47 9.71 -12.78
CA GLU A 379 1.59 9.70 -13.96
C GLU A 379 1.71 10.96 -14.82
N ARG A 380 2.36 12.01 -14.31
CA ARG A 380 2.58 13.28 -15.02
C ARG A 380 4.00 13.44 -15.57
N GLY A 381 4.87 12.46 -15.35
CA GLY A 381 6.23 12.44 -15.88
C GLY A 381 7.28 12.05 -14.84
N VAL A 382 8.52 12.48 -15.08
CA VAL A 382 9.66 12.13 -14.23
C VAL A 382 10.32 13.39 -13.66
N ALA A 383 10.42 13.47 -12.34
CA ALA A 383 11.22 14.48 -11.65
C ALA A 383 12.67 13.99 -11.53
N ARG A 384 13.60 14.72 -12.19
CA ARG A 384 15.04 14.46 -12.16
C ARG A 384 15.81 15.78 -12.40
N PRO A 385 16.62 16.27 -11.46
CA PRO A 385 16.78 15.78 -10.08
C PRO A 385 15.47 15.92 -9.29
N VAL A 386 15.31 15.18 -8.19
CA VAL A 386 14.13 15.28 -7.32
C VAL A 386 14.29 16.49 -6.40
N ASN A 387 13.43 17.49 -6.57
CA ASN A 387 13.35 18.68 -5.72
C ASN A 387 12.01 19.42 -5.92
N ALA A 388 11.74 20.41 -5.06
CA ALA A 388 10.54 21.24 -5.12
C ALA A 388 10.24 21.83 -6.51
N GLY A 389 11.25 22.34 -7.23
CA GLY A 389 11.05 22.92 -8.56
C GLY A 389 10.58 21.89 -9.60
N THR A 390 11.14 20.68 -9.57
CA THR A 390 10.73 19.60 -10.48
C THR A 390 9.36 19.03 -10.13
N LEU A 391 9.03 18.89 -8.84
CA LEU A 391 7.72 18.42 -8.40
C LEU A 391 6.62 19.44 -8.70
N HIS A 392 6.89 20.73 -8.49
CA HIS A 392 5.96 21.80 -8.87
C HIS A 392 5.68 21.81 -10.38
N ARG A 393 6.68 21.55 -11.23
CA ARG A 393 6.46 21.44 -12.69
C ARG A 393 5.53 20.28 -13.06
N LEU A 394 5.65 19.14 -12.38
CA LEU A 394 4.72 18.01 -12.57
C LEU A 394 3.32 18.38 -12.12
N ASP A 395 3.16 19.20 -11.08
CA ASP A 395 1.84 19.60 -10.61
C ASP A 395 1.15 20.60 -11.56
N VAL A 396 1.88 21.60 -12.06
CA VAL A 396 1.34 22.66 -12.92
C VAL A 396 1.09 22.20 -14.37
N CYS A 397 1.76 21.14 -14.84
CA CYS A 397 1.43 20.49 -16.12
C CYS A 397 0.11 19.71 -16.02
N GLN A 398 -1.00 20.41 -15.86
CA GLN A 398 -2.32 19.90 -16.22
C GLN A 398 -2.52 20.05 -17.73
N PRO A 399 -2.94 19.03 -18.49
CA PRO A 399 -3.73 19.31 -19.69
C PRO A 399 -4.96 20.09 -19.21
N ALA A 400 -5.22 21.25 -19.82
CA ALA A 400 -6.23 22.21 -19.39
C ALA A 400 -7.55 21.51 -19.02
N ARG A 401 -7.84 21.44 -17.72
CA ARG A 401 -9.21 21.17 -17.24
C ARG A 401 -10.05 22.38 -17.62
N ALA A 402 -11.20 22.14 -18.25
CA ALA A 402 -12.22 23.16 -18.45
C ALA A 402 -12.45 23.88 -17.11
N ALA A 403 -12.11 25.17 -17.08
CA ALA A 403 -12.26 26.00 -15.91
C ALA A 403 -13.72 25.94 -15.45
N ALA A 404 -13.94 25.61 -14.18
CA ALA A 404 -15.16 26.07 -13.52
C ALA A 404 -15.15 27.61 -13.63
N PRO A 405 -16.24 28.26 -14.07
CA PRO A 405 -16.24 29.69 -14.30
C PRO A 405 -15.92 30.44 -13.00
N ALA A 406 -14.88 31.25 -13.06
CA ALA A 406 -14.59 32.29 -12.08
C ALA A 406 -15.54 33.47 -12.27
N ASP A 407 -15.63 34.28 -11.21
CA ASP A 407 -16.35 35.55 -11.07
C ASP A 407 -17.85 35.46 -10.76
N VAL A 408 -18.21 35.74 -9.49
CA VAL A 408 -18.85 37.02 -9.15
C VAL A 408 -18.35 37.50 -7.79
N CYS A 409 -17.56 38.57 -7.85
CA CYS A 409 -17.25 39.47 -6.74
C CYS A 409 -18.49 40.36 -6.49
N LEU A 410 -18.95 40.50 -5.24
CA LEU A 410 -19.81 41.62 -4.84
C LEU A 410 -19.53 41.97 -3.38
N GLU A 411 -18.95 43.15 -3.19
CA GLU A 411 -18.84 43.86 -1.91
C GLU A 411 -20.23 44.10 -1.29
N ARG A 412 -20.35 43.90 0.01
CA ARG A 412 -20.62 44.96 1.01
C ARG A 412 -20.29 44.49 2.41
#